data_AF-A0A7S4MAK5-F1
#
_entry.id   AF-A0A7S4MAK5-F1
#
_cell.length_a   1.000
_cell.length_b   1.000
_cell.length_c   1.000
_cell.angle_alpha   90.00
_cell.angle_beta   90.00
_cell.angle_gamma   90.00
#
_symmetry.space_group_name_H-M   'P 1'
#
loop_
_entity.id
_entity.type
_entity.pdbx_description
1 polymer ?
#
loop_
_entity_poly.entity_id
_entity_poly.type
_entity_poly.pdbx_seq_one_letter_code
_entity_poly.pdbx_strand_id
1 'polypeptide(L)'
;ETRTRMSRFKSQKSNGTLDCTDTIATDGIDIHELTVPLSETKEMTWDCWDYAGQEIYYSTHQFFLSPRSVYLICYNLLDRDFSKIDYWLNSIHTRARGSPMFLVGTHVDDREVTQEYIEEFTSAMDKAIKLKRFKNVYGIPSIRGVHAVGSRKRLGIKELMDAITQEVQRSKYVGKLYPQTWIKLEGTLAVIRQQKTKPVIKFDEFKRIASGCQIEEDSVLDVARFLHQSGVLCYFENGSKELRDIIILDPQFLTRVMSAVITIRHRYGQDQNTAGVLSTTDLPHVWANFPADMRTSLMQLLEQFEIAFS
;
A
#
# COMPACT_ATOMS: atom_id res chain seq x y z
N GLU A 1 12.09 20.50 -20.59
CA GLU A 1 13.10 20.37 -19.52
C GLU A 1 12.71 19.26 -18.55
N THR A 2 13.52 18.21 -18.46
CA THR A 2 13.24 16.98 -17.71
C THR A 2 13.83 17.04 -16.30
N ARG A 3 13.04 16.77 -15.25
CA ARG A 3 13.52 16.73 -13.84
C ARG A 3 13.56 15.30 -13.32
N THR A 4 14.54 15.02 -12.47
CA THR A 4 14.62 13.79 -11.68
C THR A 4 13.50 13.74 -10.67
N ARG A 5 12.69 12.66 -10.67
CA ARG A 5 11.78 12.39 -9.56
C ARG A 5 12.60 11.91 -8.36
N MET A 6 13.00 12.89 -7.57
CA MET A 6 13.10 12.77 -6.13
C MET A 6 11.88 13.52 -5.63
N SER A 7 10.93 12.78 -5.06
CA SER A 7 9.68 13.33 -4.54
C SER A 7 10.01 14.52 -3.63
N ARG A 8 9.67 15.71 -4.13
CA ARG A 8 9.64 16.93 -3.36
C ARG A 8 8.18 17.34 -3.29
N PHE A 9 7.53 16.98 -2.18
CA PHE A 9 6.43 17.76 -1.66
C PHE A 9 6.90 18.48 -0.41
N LYS A 10 6.95 19.81 -0.50
CA LYS A 10 7.03 20.65 0.69
C LYS A 10 5.64 20.63 1.33
N SER A 11 5.50 19.98 2.47
CA SER A 11 4.48 20.31 3.47
C SER A 11 5.06 20.16 4.87
N GLN A 12 4.50 20.92 5.80
CA GLN A 12 5.08 21.33 7.08
C GLN A 12 5.77 20.22 7.88
N LYS A 13 6.95 20.55 8.41
CA LYS A 13 7.63 19.81 9.48
C LYS A 13 6.63 19.58 10.63
N SER A 14 6.11 18.37 10.76
CA SER A 14 5.72 17.87 12.07
C SER A 14 6.95 17.15 12.63
N ASN A 15 7.69 17.82 13.50
CA ASN A 15 8.64 17.16 14.38
C ASN A 15 7.81 16.43 15.46
N GLY A 16 7.15 15.35 15.06
CA GLY A 16 6.46 14.44 15.97
C GLY A 16 7.39 13.28 16.27
N THR A 17 8.12 13.35 17.39
CA THR A 17 8.65 12.14 18.01
C THR A 17 7.43 11.33 18.44
N LEU A 18 7.05 10.31 17.67
CA LEU A 18 6.01 9.37 18.08
C LEU A 18 6.49 8.65 19.34
N ASP A 19 5.83 8.96 20.45
CA ASP A 19 6.02 8.27 21.72
C ASP A 19 5.37 6.88 21.59
N CYS A 20 6.16 5.81 21.75
CA CYS A 20 5.73 4.43 21.47
C CYS A 20 4.87 3.82 22.62
N THR A 21 4.21 4.66 23.41
CA THR A 21 3.53 4.28 24.65
C THR A 21 2.10 3.79 24.42
N ASP A 22 1.42 4.27 23.36
CA ASP A 22 0.09 3.82 22.97
C ASP A 22 0.09 3.27 21.54
N THR A 23 0.20 1.94 21.40
CA THR A 23 0.04 1.25 20.10
C THR A 23 -1.43 0.92 19.91
N ILE A 24 -2.16 1.78 19.20
CA ILE A 24 -3.52 1.49 18.77
C ILE A 24 -3.43 0.54 17.57
N ALA A 25 -4.25 -0.52 17.57
CA ALA A 25 -4.31 -1.42 16.43
C ALA A 25 -4.84 -0.67 15.19
N THR A 26 -4.07 -0.73 14.09
CA THR A 26 -4.47 -0.17 12.78
C THR A 26 -5.77 -0.81 12.32
N ASP A 27 -6.73 0.02 11.90
CA ASP A 27 -8.02 -0.43 11.34
C ASP A 27 -8.00 -0.28 9.81
N GLY A 28 -7.88 -1.41 9.10
CA GLY A 28 -7.73 -1.41 7.65
C GLY A 28 -6.29 -1.12 7.19
N ILE A 29 -6.00 0.11 6.80
CA ILE A 29 -4.70 0.56 6.24
C ILE A 29 -4.45 1.99 6.68
N ASP A 30 -3.24 2.34 7.12
CA ASP A 30 -2.80 3.72 7.33
C ASP A 30 -1.66 4.09 6.38
N ILE A 31 -1.63 5.33 5.90
CA ILE A 31 -0.63 5.82 4.94
C ILE A 31 0.10 7.02 5.55
N HIS A 32 1.43 6.91 5.63
CA HIS A 32 2.32 7.95 6.17
C HIS A 32 3.40 8.32 5.16
N GLU A 33 3.73 9.61 5.06
CA GLU A 33 4.86 10.07 4.24
C GLU A 33 6.13 10.17 5.11
N LEU A 34 7.20 9.51 4.67
CA LEU A 34 8.52 9.56 5.32
C LEU A 34 9.56 10.14 4.36
N THR A 35 10.20 11.25 4.71
CA THR A 35 11.31 11.81 3.91
C THR A 35 12.66 11.38 4.48
N VAL A 36 13.47 10.74 3.64
CA VAL A 36 14.79 10.19 3.97
C VAL A 36 15.85 10.90 3.12
N PRO A 37 16.97 11.34 3.71
CA PRO A 37 18.07 11.93 2.95
C PRO A 37 18.78 10.86 2.09
N LEU A 38 18.94 11.13 0.80
CA LEU A 38 19.75 10.30 -0.12
C LEU A 38 21.21 10.76 -0.19
N SER A 39 21.43 12.08 -0.09
CA SER A 39 22.73 12.72 -0.02
C SER A 39 22.57 14.09 0.65
N GLU A 40 23.67 14.83 0.84
CA GLU A 40 23.64 16.19 1.42
C GLU A 40 22.67 17.16 0.71
N THR A 41 22.33 16.90 -0.56
CA THR A 41 21.52 17.80 -1.39
C THR A 41 20.24 17.17 -1.91
N LYS A 42 20.00 15.89 -1.59
CA LYS A 42 18.93 15.08 -2.19
C LYS A 42 18.16 14.35 -1.11
N GLU A 43 16.84 14.41 -1.23
CA GLU A 43 15.90 13.73 -0.33
C GLU A 43 14.98 12.83 -1.16
N MET A 44 14.46 11.78 -0.55
CA MET A 44 13.48 10.88 -1.12
C MET A 44 12.34 10.71 -0.13
N THR A 45 11.12 10.77 -0.63
CA THR A 45 9.89 10.56 0.15
C THR A 45 9.39 9.16 -0.14
N TRP A 46 9.06 8.44 0.92
CA TRP A 46 8.45 7.12 0.89
C TRP A 46 7.02 7.27 1.36
N ASP A 47 6.10 6.68 0.61
CA ASP A 47 4.75 6.44 1.09
C ASP A 47 4.79 5.11 1.85
N CYS A 48 4.70 5.17 3.17
CA CYS A 48 4.66 4.03 4.08
C CYS A 48 3.21 3.59 4.27
N TRP A 49 2.88 2.40 3.77
CA TRP A 49 1.56 1.79 3.92
C TRP A 49 1.60 0.77 5.05
N ASP A 50 0.91 1.06 6.14
CA ASP A 50 0.73 0.17 7.28
C ASP A 50 -0.59 -0.60 7.12
N TYR A 51 -0.52 -1.93 7.07
CA TYR A 51 -1.67 -2.80 6.86
C TYR A 51 -2.06 -3.46 8.19
N ALA A 52 -3.34 -3.40 8.55
CA ALA A 52 -3.84 -4.04 9.77
C ALA A 52 -3.50 -5.54 9.82
N GLY A 53 -3.06 -6.05 10.97
CA GLY A 53 -2.71 -7.48 11.09
C GLY A 53 -3.90 -8.45 11.10
N GLN A 54 -5.13 -7.96 11.08
CA GLN A 54 -6.35 -8.75 11.25
C GLN A 54 -6.73 -9.49 9.96
N GLU A 55 -6.97 -10.79 10.07
CA GLU A 55 -7.25 -11.67 8.91
C GLU A 55 -8.47 -11.24 8.08
N ILE A 56 -9.44 -10.56 8.70
CA ILE A 56 -10.60 -10.01 8.00
C ILE A 56 -10.21 -9.05 6.87
N TYR A 57 -9.05 -8.40 6.98
CA TYR A 57 -8.58 -7.44 5.99
C TYR A 57 -7.63 -8.05 4.94
N TYR A 58 -7.26 -9.32 5.04
CA TYR A 58 -6.25 -9.93 4.19
C TYR A 58 -6.61 -9.92 2.70
N SER A 59 -7.90 -10.13 2.39
CA SER A 59 -8.40 -9.99 1.02
C SER A 59 -8.29 -8.56 0.52
N THR A 60 -8.55 -7.56 1.39
CA THR A 60 -8.48 -6.13 1.04
C THR A 60 -7.07 -5.61 0.82
N HIS A 61 -6.12 -6.08 1.62
CA HIS A 61 -4.72 -5.65 1.51
C HIS A 61 -4.10 -6.09 0.20
N GLN A 62 -4.49 -7.27 -0.29
CA GLN A 62 -4.03 -7.81 -1.56
C GLN A 62 -4.25 -6.85 -2.76
N PHE A 63 -5.24 -5.96 -2.70
CA PHE A 63 -5.52 -4.99 -3.78
C PHE A 63 -4.48 -3.87 -3.87
N PHE A 64 -3.87 -3.52 -2.75
CA PHE A 64 -2.87 -2.46 -2.68
C PHE A 64 -1.46 -2.99 -2.91
N LEU A 65 -1.31 -4.30 -3.14
CA LEU A 65 -0.04 -4.91 -3.52
C LEU A 65 0.30 -4.58 -4.99
N SER A 66 1.15 -3.58 -5.18
CA SER A 66 1.62 -3.13 -6.50
C SER A 66 3.10 -3.50 -6.76
N PRO A 67 3.46 -3.84 -8.02
CA PRO A 67 4.86 -3.90 -8.43
C PRO A 67 5.56 -2.55 -8.21
N ARG A 68 6.90 -2.57 -8.07
CA ARG A 68 7.76 -1.37 -7.84
C ARG A 68 7.70 -0.79 -6.43
N SER A 69 7.06 -1.49 -5.51
CA SER A 69 7.05 -1.20 -4.07
C SER A 69 8.08 -2.04 -3.32
N VAL A 70 8.50 -1.60 -2.13
CA VAL A 70 9.30 -2.41 -1.19
C VAL A 70 8.35 -2.94 -0.11
N TYR A 71 8.44 -4.23 0.21
CA TYR A 71 7.58 -4.86 1.22
C TYR A 71 8.35 -5.24 2.46
N LEU A 72 7.77 -4.93 3.62
CA LEU A 72 8.21 -5.42 4.92
C LEU A 72 7.17 -6.40 5.44
N ILE A 73 7.58 -7.65 5.69
CA ILE A 73 6.73 -8.65 6.34
C ILE A 73 7.16 -8.71 7.79
N CYS A 74 6.41 -8.02 8.64
CA CYS A 74 6.65 -7.97 10.08
C CYS A 74 6.00 -9.17 10.77
N TYR A 75 6.75 -9.88 11.61
CA TYR A 75 6.24 -11.00 12.41
C TYR A 75 6.82 -10.94 13.83
N ASN A 76 6.15 -11.55 14.80
CA ASN A 76 6.67 -11.65 16.16
C ASN A 76 7.71 -12.78 16.22
N LEU A 77 8.93 -12.51 16.68
CA LEU A 77 9.98 -13.52 16.82
C LEU A 77 9.61 -14.64 17.79
N LEU A 78 8.70 -14.39 18.73
CA LEU A 78 8.22 -15.38 19.70
C LEU A 78 7.09 -16.25 19.15
N ASP A 79 6.47 -15.84 18.03
CA ASP A 79 5.44 -16.63 17.37
C ASP A 79 6.08 -17.76 16.55
N ARG A 80 5.54 -18.97 16.70
CA ARG A 80 6.00 -20.17 15.98
C ARG A 80 5.18 -20.46 14.72
N ASP A 81 4.13 -19.68 14.46
CA ASP A 81 3.31 -19.83 13.27
C ASP A 81 3.90 -19.09 12.07
N PHE A 82 4.60 -19.85 11.22
CA PHE A 82 5.15 -19.35 9.97
C PHE A 82 4.13 -19.28 8.82
N SER A 83 2.91 -19.81 9.00
CA SER A 83 1.92 -19.88 7.93
C SER A 83 1.52 -18.50 7.40
N LYS A 84 1.44 -17.51 8.29
CA LYS A 84 1.15 -16.11 7.94
C LYS A 84 2.27 -15.49 7.10
N ILE A 85 3.52 -15.83 7.39
CA ILE A 85 4.67 -15.37 6.59
C ILE A 85 4.57 -15.96 5.18
N ASP A 86 4.31 -17.26 5.06
CA ASP A 86 4.12 -17.92 3.76
C ASP A 86 2.93 -17.33 2.98
N TYR A 87 1.81 -17.02 3.65
CA TYR A 87 0.65 -16.35 3.05
C TYR A 87 1.04 -15.01 2.41
N TRP A 88 1.73 -14.15 3.16
CA TRP A 88 2.14 -12.82 2.67
C TRP A 88 3.20 -12.90 1.57
N LEU A 89 4.17 -13.81 1.71
CA LEU A 89 5.17 -14.07 0.67
C LEU A 89 4.52 -14.49 -0.65
N ASN A 90 3.56 -15.41 -0.61
CA ASN A 90 2.83 -15.85 -1.79
C ASN A 90 1.95 -14.74 -2.38
N SER A 91 1.28 -13.97 -1.51
CA SER A 91 0.43 -12.84 -1.91
C SER A 91 1.24 -11.77 -2.68
N ILE A 92 2.39 -11.36 -2.13
CA ILE A 92 3.29 -10.39 -2.76
C ILE A 92 3.93 -10.98 -4.02
N HIS A 93 4.36 -12.24 -4.00
CA HIS A 93 4.96 -12.88 -5.17
C HIS A 93 4.01 -12.95 -6.37
N THR A 94 2.73 -13.23 -6.13
CA THR A 94 1.70 -13.34 -7.16
C THR A 94 1.30 -11.96 -7.71
N ARG A 95 1.12 -10.96 -6.84
CA ARG A 95 0.55 -9.65 -7.24
C ARG A 95 1.58 -8.57 -7.53
N ALA A 96 2.71 -8.58 -6.81
CA ALA A 96 3.80 -7.61 -6.95
C ALA A 96 5.11 -8.30 -7.35
N ARG A 97 5.04 -9.14 -8.38
CA ARG A 97 6.16 -9.99 -8.81
C ARG A 97 7.43 -9.18 -9.05
N GLY A 98 8.48 -9.55 -8.33
CA GLY A 98 9.80 -8.94 -8.45
C GLY A 98 10.03 -7.69 -7.61
N SER A 99 9.05 -7.26 -6.82
CA SER A 99 9.28 -6.30 -5.74
C SER A 99 10.20 -6.90 -4.67
N PRO A 100 11.14 -6.11 -4.11
CA PRO A 100 11.97 -6.54 -3.01
C PRO A 100 11.15 -6.70 -1.72
N MET A 101 11.44 -7.75 -0.97
CA MET A 101 10.80 -8.09 0.30
C MET A 101 11.86 -8.22 1.40
N PHE A 102 11.58 -7.69 2.58
CA PHE A 102 12.35 -7.89 3.79
C PHE A 102 11.49 -8.59 4.83
N LEU A 103 12.04 -9.64 5.45
CA LEU A 103 11.41 -10.27 6.60
C LEU A 103 11.89 -9.56 7.86
N VAL A 104 10.96 -9.11 8.70
CA VAL A 104 11.25 -8.29 9.87
C VAL A 104 10.69 -8.97 11.12
N GLY A 105 11.56 -9.66 11.86
CA GLY A 105 11.26 -10.21 13.17
C GLY A 105 11.22 -9.10 14.20
N THR A 106 10.07 -8.90 14.83
CA THR A 106 9.82 -7.86 15.84
C THR A 106 9.98 -8.43 17.25
N HIS A 107 9.89 -7.57 18.26
CA HIS A 107 9.96 -7.92 19.70
C HIS A 107 11.35 -8.41 20.16
N VAL A 108 12.43 -8.01 19.48
CA VAL A 108 13.82 -8.29 19.94
C VAL A 108 14.10 -7.79 21.36
N ASP A 109 13.40 -6.76 21.78
CA ASP A 109 13.53 -6.16 23.09
C ASP A 109 12.79 -6.93 24.21
N ASP A 110 12.14 -8.04 23.89
CA ASP A 110 11.62 -9.01 24.87
C ASP A 110 12.76 -9.73 25.59
N ARG A 111 12.52 -10.15 26.84
CA ARG A 111 13.53 -10.81 27.69
C ARG A 111 13.81 -12.24 27.24
N GLU A 112 12.85 -12.88 26.57
CA GLU A 112 12.97 -14.24 26.06
C GLU A 112 13.80 -14.31 24.77
N VAL A 113 13.98 -13.19 24.08
CA VAL A 113 14.73 -13.12 22.81
C VAL A 113 16.21 -12.86 23.10
N THR A 114 17.02 -13.94 23.07
CA THR A 114 18.47 -13.85 23.18
C THR A 114 19.11 -13.59 21.81
N GLN A 115 20.37 -13.12 21.81
CA GLN A 115 21.13 -12.93 20.58
C GLN A 115 21.32 -14.26 19.81
N GLU A 116 21.57 -15.34 20.52
CA GLU A 116 21.69 -16.70 19.95
C GLU A 116 20.38 -17.13 19.28
N TYR A 117 19.24 -16.88 19.92
CA TYR A 117 17.92 -17.16 19.34
C TYR A 117 17.70 -16.40 18.02
N ILE A 118 18.07 -15.12 17.97
CA ILE A 118 17.96 -14.30 16.75
C ILE A 118 18.82 -14.89 15.63
N GLU A 119 20.06 -15.28 15.93
CA GLU A 119 21.00 -15.82 14.95
C GLU A 119 20.54 -17.17 14.40
N GLU A 120 20.07 -18.07 15.28
CA GLU A 120 19.50 -19.36 14.88
C GLU A 120 18.26 -19.17 13.99
N PHE A 121 17.34 -18.31 14.41
CA PHE A 121 16.11 -18.03 13.67
C PHE A 121 16.41 -17.43 12.30
N THR A 122 17.29 -16.43 12.25
CA THR A 122 17.69 -15.75 11.01
C THR A 122 18.33 -16.75 10.04
N SER A 123 19.21 -17.62 10.54
CA SER A 123 19.84 -18.70 9.76
C SER A 123 18.83 -19.71 9.21
N ALA A 124 17.84 -20.09 10.02
CA ALA A 124 16.77 -21.00 9.60
C ALA A 124 15.90 -20.37 8.50
N MET A 125 15.50 -19.11 8.66
CA MET A 125 14.73 -18.37 7.66
C MET A 125 15.50 -18.17 6.36
N ASP A 126 16.78 -17.80 6.44
CA ASP A 126 17.63 -17.67 5.26
C ASP A 126 17.72 -18.96 4.46
N LYS A 127 17.78 -20.12 5.14
CA LYS A 127 17.74 -21.43 4.46
C LYS A 127 16.38 -21.68 3.79
N ALA A 128 15.28 -21.40 4.47
CA ALA A 128 13.92 -21.57 3.93
C ALA A 128 13.63 -20.64 2.73
N ILE A 129 14.18 -19.42 2.76
CA ILE A 129 14.06 -18.41 1.70
C ILE A 129 14.86 -18.80 0.45
N LYS A 130 16.04 -19.42 0.63
CA LYS A 130 16.92 -19.86 -0.46
C LYS A 130 16.32 -21.01 -1.30
N LEU A 131 15.16 -21.56 -0.94
CA LEU A 131 14.45 -22.66 -1.64
C LEU A 131 13.91 -22.32 -3.05
N LYS A 132 14.53 -21.37 -3.78
CA LYS A 132 14.28 -20.99 -5.18
C LYS A 132 12.86 -20.54 -5.56
N ARG A 133 11.86 -20.67 -4.69
CA ARG A 133 10.45 -20.35 -4.97
C ARG A 133 10.18 -18.86 -5.20
N PHE A 134 10.81 -17.96 -4.44
CA PHE A 134 10.54 -16.52 -4.51
C PHE A 134 11.56 -15.77 -5.37
N LYS A 135 11.45 -15.95 -6.69
CA LYS A 135 12.31 -15.28 -7.68
C LYS A 135 11.49 -14.45 -8.66
N ASN A 136 12.03 -13.31 -9.08
CA ASN A 136 11.42 -12.51 -10.14
C ASN A 136 11.57 -13.19 -11.52
N VAL A 137 11.05 -12.55 -12.57
CA VAL A 137 11.09 -13.08 -13.96
C VAL A 137 12.53 -13.32 -14.46
N TYR A 138 13.51 -12.62 -13.90
CA TYR A 138 14.93 -12.75 -14.22
C TYR A 138 15.69 -13.71 -13.29
N GLY A 139 14.99 -14.46 -12.44
CA GLY A 139 15.60 -15.41 -11.51
C GLY A 139 16.26 -14.76 -10.28
N ILE A 140 16.12 -13.44 -10.10
CA ILE A 140 16.67 -12.70 -8.97
C ILE A 140 15.78 -12.95 -7.74
N PRO A 141 16.35 -13.30 -6.56
CA PRO A 141 15.58 -13.47 -5.33
C PRO A 141 14.82 -12.18 -4.97
N SER A 142 13.52 -12.31 -4.73
CA SER A 142 12.70 -11.18 -4.27
C SER A 142 12.94 -10.86 -2.80
N ILE A 143 13.29 -11.85 -1.99
CA ILE A 143 13.61 -11.63 -0.57
C ILE A 143 15.06 -11.14 -0.47
N ARG A 144 15.24 -9.95 0.12
CA ARG A 144 16.52 -9.21 0.15
C ARG A 144 17.26 -9.32 1.47
N GLY A 145 16.55 -9.61 2.56
CA GLY A 145 17.14 -9.78 3.88
C GLY A 145 16.13 -10.20 4.93
N VAL A 146 16.66 -10.73 6.03
CA VAL A 146 15.95 -11.02 7.27
C VAL A 146 16.56 -10.13 8.35
N HIS A 147 15.73 -9.38 9.04
CA HIS A 147 16.14 -8.40 10.05
C HIS A 147 15.38 -8.66 11.34
N ALA A 148 16.03 -8.42 12.47
CA ALA A 148 15.43 -8.50 13.79
C ALA A 148 15.41 -7.09 14.41
N VAL A 149 14.25 -6.64 14.87
CA VAL A 149 14.04 -5.28 15.38
C VAL A 149 13.27 -5.26 16.70
N GLY A 150 13.55 -4.25 17.51
CA GLY A 150 12.82 -3.99 18.75
C GLY A 150 12.28 -2.56 18.79
N SER A 151 10.97 -2.39 18.87
CA SER A 151 10.33 -1.07 18.75
C SER A 151 10.60 -0.17 19.97
N ARG A 152 10.60 -0.74 21.20
CA ARG A 152 10.78 0.07 22.43
C ARG A 152 12.19 0.67 22.54
N LYS A 153 13.21 -0.13 22.22
CA LYS A 153 14.63 0.27 22.29
C LYS A 153 15.20 0.70 20.94
N ARG A 154 14.38 0.66 19.87
CA ARG A 154 14.77 0.92 18.47
C ARG A 154 15.96 0.08 17.99
N LEU A 155 16.13 -1.12 18.53
CA LEU A 155 17.20 -2.05 18.15
C LEU A 155 16.97 -2.52 16.70
N GLY A 156 18.02 -2.60 15.89
CA GLY A 156 17.96 -3.11 14.52
C GLY A 156 17.27 -2.19 13.49
N ILE A 157 16.60 -1.12 13.95
CA ILE A 157 15.83 -0.23 13.07
C ILE A 157 16.75 0.52 12.10
N LYS A 158 17.92 0.97 12.57
CA LYS A 158 18.88 1.68 11.71
C LYS A 158 19.40 0.78 10.60
N GLU A 159 19.79 -0.44 10.95
CA GLU A 159 20.31 -1.44 10.02
C GLU A 159 19.24 -1.83 8.98
N LEU A 160 17.98 -1.96 9.40
CA LEU A 160 16.86 -2.18 8.49
C LEU A 160 16.66 -1.00 7.53
N MET A 161 16.66 0.23 8.04
CA MET A 161 16.50 1.44 7.22
C MET A 161 17.63 1.63 6.21
N ASP A 162 18.87 1.34 6.60
CA ASP A 162 20.04 1.38 5.72
C ASP A 162 19.91 0.33 4.60
N ALA A 163 19.47 -0.89 4.92
CA ALA A 163 19.23 -1.95 3.95
C ALA A 163 18.11 -1.61 2.94
N ILE A 164 16.99 -1.06 3.43
CA ILE A 164 15.88 -0.59 2.58
C ILE A 164 16.38 0.53 1.66
N THR A 165 17.08 1.52 2.21
CA THR A 165 17.61 2.66 1.44
C THR A 165 18.56 2.18 0.34
N GLN A 166 19.44 1.24 0.64
CA GLN A 166 20.36 0.66 -0.34
C GLN A 166 19.60 -0.06 -1.47
N GLU A 167 18.59 -0.87 -1.15
CA GLU A 167 17.80 -1.56 -2.19
C GLU A 167 17.01 -0.57 -3.06
N VAL A 168 16.43 0.46 -2.46
CA VAL A 168 15.72 1.51 -3.20
C VAL A 168 16.68 2.26 -4.11
N GLN A 169 17.89 2.61 -3.65
CA GLN A 169 18.91 3.26 -4.49
C GLN A 169 19.36 2.40 -5.68
N ARG A 170 19.35 1.06 -5.55
CA ARG A 170 19.64 0.12 -6.65
C ARG A 170 18.50 -0.02 -7.64
N SER A 171 17.31 0.47 -7.30
CA SER A 171 16.13 0.39 -8.14
C SER A 171 16.29 1.23 -9.41
N LYS A 172 16.02 0.63 -10.57
CA LYS A 172 16.00 1.32 -11.87
C LYS A 172 14.94 2.43 -11.99
N TYR A 173 14.06 2.55 -10.98
CA TYR A 173 13.01 3.56 -10.96
C TYR A 173 13.47 4.87 -10.29
N VAL A 174 14.43 4.79 -9.38
CA VAL A 174 15.03 5.98 -8.75
C VAL A 174 15.90 6.69 -9.78
N GLY A 175 15.81 8.03 -9.82
CA GLY A 175 16.57 8.83 -10.77
C GLY A 175 15.91 9.01 -12.14
N LYS A 176 14.81 8.30 -12.44
CA LYS A 176 14.08 8.51 -13.70
C LYS A 176 13.54 9.93 -13.82
N LEU A 177 13.66 10.47 -15.02
CA LEU A 177 13.15 11.78 -15.36
C LEU A 177 11.70 11.66 -15.83
N TYR A 178 10.83 12.54 -15.35
CA TYR A 178 9.45 12.64 -15.81
C TYR A 178 9.15 14.06 -16.32
N PRO A 179 8.17 14.23 -17.22
CA PRO A 179 7.76 15.55 -17.68
C PRO A 179 7.27 16.42 -16.51
N GLN A 180 7.65 17.70 -16.51
CA GLN A 180 7.23 18.63 -15.46
C GLN A 180 5.71 18.80 -15.38
N THR A 181 5.01 18.65 -16.51
CA THR A 181 3.56 18.70 -16.60
C THR A 181 2.89 17.59 -15.77
N TRP A 182 3.51 16.41 -15.69
CA TRP A 182 3.01 15.29 -14.90
C TRP A 182 3.16 15.56 -13.40
N ILE A 183 4.30 16.12 -12.99
CA ILE A 183 4.55 16.53 -11.60
C ILE A 183 3.62 17.68 -11.19
N LYS A 184 3.34 18.62 -12.10
CA LYS A 184 2.36 19.70 -11.89
C LYS A 184 0.95 19.14 -11.67
N LEU A 185 0.56 18.12 -12.44
CA LEU A 185 -0.73 17.45 -12.26
C LEU A 185 -0.80 16.75 -10.88
N GLU A 186 0.23 15.99 -10.51
CA GLU A 186 0.34 15.36 -9.18
C GLU A 186 0.13 16.40 -8.06
N GLY A 187 0.81 17.55 -8.15
CA GLY A 187 0.62 18.69 -7.22
C GLY A 187 -0.80 19.22 -7.17
N THR A 188 -1.45 19.35 -8.32
CA THR A 188 -2.83 19.83 -8.41
C THR A 188 -3.80 18.84 -7.79
N LEU A 189 -3.64 17.54 -8.05
CA LEU A 189 -4.46 16.48 -7.47
C LEU A 189 -4.26 16.38 -5.94
N ALA A 190 -3.03 16.59 -5.45
CA ALA A 190 -2.75 16.62 -4.02
C ALA A 190 -3.53 17.73 -3.30
N VAL A 191 -3.62 18.94 -3.90
CA VAL A 191 -4.43 20.04 -3.35
C VAL A 191 -5.91 19.69 -3.33
N ILE A 192 -6.44 19.07 -4.40
CA ILE A 192 -7.84 18.62 -4.46
C ILE A 192 -8.10 17.57 -3.38
N ARG A 193 -7.20 16.60 -3.21
CA ARG A 193 -7.29 15.56 -2.19
C ARG A 193 -7.33 16.15 -0.77
N GLN A 194 -6.51 17.16 -0.49
CA GLN A 194 -6.47 17.83 0.82
C GLN A 194 -7.78 18.55 1.19
N GLN A 195 -8.56 18.97 0.19
CA GLN A 195 -9.87 19.58 0.45
C GLN A 195 -10.89 18.55 0.97
N LYS A 196 -10.62 17.24 0.84
CA LYS A 196 -11.47 16.12 1.29
C LYS A 196 -12.94 16.18 0.83
N THR A 197 -13.26 17.02 -0.16
CA THR A 197 -14.63 17.20 -0.67
C THR A 197 -15.01 16.18 -1.73
N LYS A 198 -14.03 15.67 -2.49
CA LYS A 198 -14.23 14.70 -3.58
C LYS A 198 -13.13 13.63 -3.57
N PRO A 199 -13.34 12.48 -2.89
CA PRO A 199 -12.36 11.38 -2.89
C PRO A 199 -12.28 10.67 -4.25
N VAL A 200 -13.29 10.83 -5.10
CA VAL A 200 -13.37 10.26 -6.44
C VAL A 200 -13.81 11.34 -7.42
N ILE A 201 -13.23 11.32 -8.61
CA ILE A 201 -13.60 12.19 -9.73
C ILE A 201 -13.89 11.36 -10.97
N LYS A 202 -14.65 11.92 -11.91
CA LYS A 202 -14.84 11.29 -13.22
C LYS A 202 -13.58 11.40 -14.07
N PHE A 203 -13.39 10.46 -14.98
CA PHE A 203 -12.25 10.48 -15.91
C PHE A 203 -12.26 11.73 -16.81
N ASP A 204 -13.45 12.21 -17.19
CA ASP A 204 -13.59 13.49 -17.91
C ASP A 204 -13.20 14.72 -17.07
N GLU A 205 -13.40 14.69 -15.75
CA GLU A 205 -12.90 15.74 -14.85
C GLU A 205 -11.37 15.68 -14.76
N PHE A 206 -10.80 14.48 -14.64
CA PHE A 206 -9.35 14.27 -14.68
C PHE A 206 -8.72 14.77 -15.99
N LYS A 207 -9.30 14.46 -17.15
CA LYS A 207 -8.86 14.98 -18.47
C LYS A 207 -8.81 16.51 -18.49
N ARG A 208 -9.83 17.18 -17.94
CA ARG A 208 -9.87 18.64 -17.87
C ARG A 208 -8.77 19.21 -16.96
N ILE A 209 -8.51 18.58 -15.81
CA ILE A 209 -7.43 18.99 -14.90
C ILE A 209 -6.07 18.78 -15.57
N ALA A 210 -5.87 17.64 -16.26
CA ALA A 210 -4.66 17.32 -17.01
C ALA A 210 -4.40 18.33 -18.14
N SER A 211 -5.44 18.70 -18.89
CA SER A 211 -5.37 19.74 -19.93
C SER A 211 -4.96 21.10 -19.34
N GLY A 212 -5.50 21.50 -18.18
CA GLY A 212 -5.05 22.70 -17.45
C GLY A 212 -3.58 22.66 -16.99
N CYS A 213 -3.00 21.46 -16.91
CA CYS A 213 -1.58 21.22 -16.64
C CYS A 213 -0.72 21.12 -17.91
N GLN A 214 -1.28 21.42 -19.09
CA GLN A 214 -0.63 21.33 -20.40
C GLN A 214 -0.23 19.90 -20.79
N ILE A 215 -1.05 18.91 -20.40
CA ILE A 215 -0.93 17.52 -20.85
C ILE A 215 -1.84 17.34 -22.06
N GLU A 216 -1.27 16.84 -23.16
CA GLU A 216 -2.00 16.50 -24.38
C GLU A 216 -2.95 15.33 -24.16
N GLU A 217 -4.08 15.30 -24.86
CA GLU A 217 -5.13 14.30 -24.67
C GLU A 217 -4.61 12.86 -24.84
N ASP A 218 -3.76 12.63 -25.85
CA ASP A 218 -3.15 11.33 -26.13
C ASP A 218 -2.22 10.84 -25.00
N SER A 219 -1.68 11.76 -24.19
CA SER A 219 -0.82 11.44 -23.06
C SER A 219 -1.57 11.22 -21.74
N VAL A 220 -2.86 11.57 -21.65
CA VAL A 220 -3.61 11.56 -20.38
C VAL A 220 -3.68 10.15 -19.79
N LEU A 221 -3.88 9.14 -20.64
CA LEU A 221 -3.96 7.75 -20.18
C LEU A 221 -2.62 7.26 -19.60
N ASP A 222 -1.50 7.62 -20.23
CA ASP A 222 -0.17 7.27 -19.73
C ASP A 222 0.15 7.94 -18.40
N VAL A 223 -0.29 9.19 -18.22
CA VAL A 223 -0.17 9.90 -16.95
C VAL A 223 -1.03 9.25 -15.87
N ALA A 224 -2.28 8.86 -16.19
CA ALA A 224 -3.14 8.15 -15.25
C ALA A 224 -2.52 6.83 -14.80
N ARG A 225 -1.97 6.03 -15.75
CA ARG A 225 -1.24 4.79 -15.45
C ARG A 225 -0.01 5.06 -14.58
N PHE A 226 0.74 6.12 -14.87
CA PHE A 226 1.90 6.51 -14.08
C PHE A 226 1.51 6.86 -12.63
N LEU A 227 0.51 7.72 -12.45
CA LEU A 227 0.05 8.14 -11.13
C LEU A 227 -0.57 6.98 -10.35
N HIS A 228 -1.23 6.05 -11.04
CA HIS A 228 -1.72 4.81 -10.45
C HIS A 228 -0.58 3.92 -9.96
N GLN A 229 0.43 3.68 -10.80
CA GLN A 229 1.61 2.89 -10.45
C GLN A 229 2.44 3.53 -9.34
N SER A 230 2.34 4.84 -9.14
CA SER A 230 2.99 5.54 -8.05
C SER A 230 2.14 5.67 -6.79
N GLY A 231 0.94 5.10 -6.74
CA GLY A 231 0.06 5.16 -5.56
C GLY A 231 -0.56 6.54 -5.29
N VAL A 232 -0.42 7.50 -6.22
CA VAL A 232 -1.00 8.86 -6.05
C VAL A 232 -2.52 8.82 -6.17
N LEU A 233 -3.03 7.94 -7.04
CA LEU A 233 -4.45 7.70 -7.29
C LEU A 233 -4.69 6.21 -7.60
N CYS A 234 -5.94 5.77 -7.66
CA CYS A 234 -6.32 4.47 -8.20
C CYS A 234 -7.14 4.64 -9.48
N TYR A 235 -6.72 3.94 -10.54
CA TYR A 235 -7.39 3.93 -11.84
C TYR A 235 -7.45 2.50 -12.38
N PHE A 236 -8.65 2.07 -12.81
CA PHE A 236 -8.92 0.70 -13.21
C PHE A 236 -9.13 0.60 -14.72
N GLU A 237 -8.05 0.71 -15.47
CA GLU A 237 -8.09 0.71 -16.93
C GLU A 237 -8.73 -0.56 -17.53
N ASN A 238 -8.48 -1.72 -16.94
CA ASN A 238 -9.03 -3.01 -17.41
C ASN A 238 -10.35 -3.38 -16.72
N GLY A 239 -10.97 -2.46 -16.00
CA GLY A 239 -12.22 -2.70 -15.28
C GLY A 239 -13.48 -2.57 -16.16
N SER A 240 -14.64 -2.65 -15.51
CA SER A 240 -15.93 -2.38 -16.14
C SER A 240 -15.99 -0.96 -16.73
N LYS A 241 -17.01 -0.67 -17.54
CA LYS A 241 -17.19 0.67 -18.12
C LYS A 241 -17.32 1.74 -17.02
N GLU A 242 -18.00 1.41 -15.94
CA GLU A 242 -18.24 2.27 -14.78
C GLU A 242 -16.95 2.54 -14.00
N LEU A 243 -16.05 1.55 -13.92
CA LEU A 243 -14.76 1.69 -13.24
C LEU A 243 -13.74 2.48 -14.06
N ARG A 244 -13.79 2.36 -15.38
CA ARG A 244 -12.94 3.16 -16.28
C ARG A 244 -13.33 4.63 -16.33
N ASP A 245 -14.56 4.97 -15.94
CA ASP A 245 -15.05 6.36 -15.86
C ASP A 245 -14.70 7.05 -14.53
N ILE A 246 -14.10 6.35 -13.56
CA ILE A 246 -13.76 6.93 -12.26
C ILE A 246 -12.26 6.88 -11.97
N ILE A 247 -11.79 7.90 -11.25
CA ILE A 247 -10.46 7.96 -10.66
C ILE A 247 -10.62 8.23 -9.17
N ILE A 248 -10.06 7.33 -8.36
CA ILE A 248 -10.04 7.47 -6.91
C ILE A 248 -8.80 8.27 -6.53
N LEU A 249 -8.97 9.49 -6.03
CA LEU A 249 -7.88 10.38 -5.62
C LEU A 249 -7.34 10.06 -4.23
N ASP A 250 -8.19 9.50 -3.38
CA ASP A 250 -7.85 9.14 -2.00
C ASP A 250 -7.86 7.62 -1.83
N PRO A 251 -6.71 6.94 -1.83
CA PRO A 251 -6.66 5.49 -1.58
C PRO A 251 -7.26 5.11 -0.22
N GLN A 252 -7.22 6.01 0.77
CA GLN A 252 -7.85 5.81 2.08
C GLN A 252 -9.38 5.70 1.98
N PHE A 253 -9.99 6.35 0.98
CA PHE A 253 -11.40 6.17 0.68
C PHE A 253 -11.69 4.74 0.22
N LEU A 254 -10.85 4.20 -0.67
CA LEU A 254 -10.99 2.81 -1.12
C LEU A 254 -10.91 1.84 0.06
N THR A 255 -9.91 1.99 0.93
CA THR A 255 -9.80 1.17 2.15
C THR A 255 -11.08 1.20 2.97
N ARG A 256 -11.66 2.39 3.21
CA ARG A 256 -12.90 2.54 3.97
C ARG A 256 -14.11 1.86 3.31
N VAL A 257 -14.22 1.93 1.98
CA VAL A 257 -15.27 1.21 1.23
C VAL A 257 -15.16 -0.29 1.48
N MET A 258 -13.95 -0.84 1.37
CA MET A 258 -13.71 -2.28 1.52
C MET A 258 -13.93 -2.73 2.96
N SER A 259 -13.43 -1.97 3.94
CA SER A 259 -13.62 -2.24 5.37
C SER A 259 -15.09 -2.19 5.77
N ALA A 260 -15.88 -1.26 5.25
CA ALA A 260 -17.31 -1.18 5.53
C ALA A 260 -18.01 -2.49 5.14
N VAL A 261 -17.76 -3.01 3.95
CA VAL A 261 -18.39 -4.24 3.42
C VAL A 261 -18.00 -5.47 4.25
N ILE A 262 -16.74 -5.58 4.62
CA ILE A 262 -16.25 -6.73 5.40
C ILE A 262 -16.77 -6.70 6.84
N THR A 263 -16.76 -5.54 7.49
CA THR A 263 -17.28 -5.40 8.87
C THR A 263 -18.78 -5.68 8.96
N ILE A 264 -19.53 -5.53 7.88
CA ILE A 264 -20.96 -5.87 7.81
C ILE A 264 -21.21 -7.37 7.92
N ARG A 265 -20.37 -8.21 7.28
CA ARG A 265 -20.48 -9.68 7.42
C ARG A 265 -20.45 -10.09 8.89
N HIS A 266 -19.67 -9.37 9.71
CA HIS A 266 -19.54 -9.65 11.13
C HIS A 266 -20.71 -9.09 11.99
N ARG A 267 -21.41 -8.04 11.53
CA ARG A 267 -22.52 -7.41 12.29
C ARG A 267 -23.90 -7.97 11.93
N TYR A 268 -24.15 -8.24 10.66
CA TYR A 268 -25.48 -8.63 10.16
C TYR A 268 -25.58 -10.13 9.79
N GLY A 269 -24.45 -10.85 9.72
CA GLY A 269 -24.39 -12.28 9.42
C GLY A 269 -24.57 -13.23 10.61
N GLN A 270 -25.29 -12.82 11.66
CA GLN A 270 -25.54 -13.71 12.82
C GLN A 270 -26.69 -14.71 12.60
N ASP A 271 -27.51 -14.51 11.57
CA ASP A 271 -28.52 -15.48 11.17
C ASP A 271 -27.90 -16.51 10.20
N GLN A 272 -27.96 -17.80 10.57
CA GLN A 272 -27.32 -18.89 9.83
C GLN A 272 -27.87 -19.04 8.40
N ASN A 273 -29.05 -18.49 8.11
CA ASN A 273 -29.69 -18.57 6.80
C ASN A 273 -29.38 -17.39 5.86
N THR A 274 -28.78 -16.29 6.35
CA THR A 274 -28.42 -15.10 5.54
C THR A 274 -26.96 -14.69 5.67
N ALA A 275 -26.14 -15.52 6.34
CA ALA A 275 -24.70 -15.28 6.48
C ALA A 275 -24.02 -15.08 5.12
N GLY A 276 -23.55 -13.85 4.87
CA GLY A 276 -22.82 -13.49 3.66
C GLY A 276 -23.67 -12.99 2.49
N VAL A 277 -25.00 -12.92 2.62
CA VAL A 277 -25.91 -12.34 1.62
C VAL A 277 -26.29 -10.92 2.05
N LEU A 278 -26.00 -9.93 1.21
CA LEU A 278 -26.37 -8.54 1.45
C LEU A 278 -27.53 -8.16 0.53
N SER A 279 -28.69 -7.83 1.10
CA SER A 279 -29.82 -7.36 0.30
C SER A 279 -29.52 -5.97 -0.28
N THR A 280 -29.96 -5.72 -1.51
CA THR A 280 -29.87 -4.40 -2.13
C THR A 280 -30.64 -3.33 -1.36
N THR A 281 -31.61 -3.73 -0.54
CA THR A 281 -32.34 -2.85 0.39
C THR A 281 -31.48 -2.35 1.55
N ASP A 282 -30.42 -3.08 1.92
CA ASP A 282 -29.56 -2.76 3.06
C ASP A 282 -28.33 -1.94 2.65
N LEU A 283 -27.95 -2.01 1.37
CA LEU A 283 -26.86 -1.22 0.77
C LEU A 283 -26.92 0.29 1.09
N PRO A 284 -28.10 0.96 1.10
CA PRO A 284 -28.18 2.37 1.48
C PRO A 284 -27.75 2.66 2.92
N HIS A 285 -27.98 1.73 3.86
CA HIS A 285 -27.58 1.88 5.26
C HIS A 285 -26.10 1.60 5.45
N VAL A 286 -25.61 0.57 4.77
CA VAL A 286 -24.20 0.16 4.70
C VAL A 286 -23.32 1.27 4.14
N TRP A 287 -23.80 1.95 3.10
CA TRP A 287 -23.07 3.00 2.41
C TRP A 287 -23.66 4.39 2.63
N ALA A 288 -24.28 4.62 3.78
CA ALA A 288 -24.84 5.93 4.14
C ALA A 288 -23.78 7.04 4.08
N ASN A 289 -22.51 6.70 4.35
CA ASN A 289 -21.38 7.63 4.34
C ASN A 289 -20.74 7.81 2.95
N PHE A 290 -21.24 7.14 1.91
CA PHE A 290 -20.71 7.23 0.54
C PHE A 290 -21.73 7.88 -0.41
N PRO A 291 -21.28 8.61 -1.45
CA PRO A 291 -22.18 9.22 -2.42
C PRO A 291 -23.08 8.21 -3.12
N ALA A 292 -24.39 8.51 -3.19
CA ALA A 292 -25.39 7.58 -3.71
C ALA A 292 -25.22 7.28 -5.21
N ASP A 293 -24.73 8.26 -5.97
CA ASP A 293 -24.41 8.16 -7.39
C ASP A 293 -23.22 7.23 -7.69
N MET A 294 -22.42 6.92 -6.67
CA MET A 294 -21.25 6.04 -6.81
C MET A 294 -21.52 4.58 -6.49
N ARG A 295 -22.69 4.22 -5.95
CA ARG A 295 -22.97 2.87 -5.44
C ARG A 295 -22.76 1.77 -6.48
N THR A 296 -23.16 2.00 -7.73
CA THR A 296 -22.95 1.06 -8.83
C THR A 296 -21.45 0.84 -9.08
N SER A 297 -20.67 1.92 -9.16
CA SER A 297 -19.21 1.82 -9.32
C SER A 297 -18.55 1.13 -8.13
N LEU A 298 -19.01 1.37 -6.90
CA LEU A 298 -18.50 0.69 -5.70
C LEU A 298 -18.84 -0.81 -5.70
N MET A 299 -20.04 -1.21 -6.14
CA MET A 299 -20.36 -2.64 -6.32
C MET A 299 -19.45 -3.30 -7.36
N GLN A 300 -19.32 -2.68 -8.54
CA GLN A 300 -18.44 -3.18 -9.60
C GLN A 300 -16.98 -3.28 -9.12
N LEU A 301 -16.56 -2.34 -8.27
CA LEU A 301 -15.24 -2.38 -7.65
C LEU A 301 -15.08 -3.62 -6.77
N LEU A 302 -16.06 -3.90 -5.90
CA LEU A 302 -16.04 -5.08 -5.02
C LEU A 302 -16.09 -6.39 -5.79
N GLU A 303 -16.81 -6.44 -6.91
CA GLU A 303 -16.87 -7.59 -7.83
C GLU A 303 -15.55 -7.82 -8.55
N GLN A 304 -14.96 -6.77 -9.13
CA GLN A 304 -13.63 -6.84 -9.75
C GLN A 304 -12.57 -7.33 -8.75
N PHE A 305 -12.80 -7.07 -7.47
CA PHE A 305 -11.95 -7.46 -6.37
C PHE A 305 -12.36 -8.78 -5.70
N GLU A 306 -13.36 -9.50 -6.21
CA GLU A 306 -13.80 -10.80 -5.69
C GLU A 306 -14.20 -10.77 -4.19
N ILE A 307 -14.59 -9.60 -3.67
CA ILE A 307 -15.10 -9.45 -2.29
C ILE A 307 -16.60 -9.75 -2.25
N ALA A 308 -17.31 -9.25 -3.25
CA ALA A 308 -18.75 -9.41 -3.42
C ALA A 308 -19.05 -9.96 -4.81
N PHE A 309 -20.17 -10.65 -4.94
CA PHE A 309 -20.69 -11.18 -6.19
C PHE A 309 -22.16 -10.79 -6.28
N SER A 310 -22.61 -10.31 -7.43
CA SER A 310 -24.01 -10.00 -7.72
C SER A 310 -24.67 -11.03 -8.61
#